data_AF-A0A914PEE7-F1
#
_entry.id   AF-A0A914PEE7-F1
#
_cell.length_a   1.000
_cell.length_b   1.000
_cell.length_c   1.000
_cell.angle_alpha   90.00
_cell.angle_beta   90.00
_cell.angle_gamma   90.00
#
_symmetry.space_group_name_H-M   'P 1'
#
loop_
_entity.id
_entity.type
_entity.pdbx_description
1 polymer ?
#
loop_
_entity_poly.entity_id
_entity_poly.type
_entity_poly.pdbx_seq_one_letter_code
_entity_poly.pdbx_strand_id
1 'polypeptide(L)'
;MTNKQVGAVNLVSGSDILFYYNKGHPDAVFKYKQICNALLSVDTWNEKSKNGFFVQFFDCAHRFVQPTELLVERLCTVSWSSVPQPILSQFVTLLKEIAVTHVYHTKVIIERFFDILLPIVDINASESN
;
A
#
# COMPACT_ATOMS: atom_id res chain seq x y z
N MET A 1 -0.27 -13.21 35.02
CA MET A 1 -0.77 -13.94 33.83
C MET A 1 0.34 -13.95 32.79
N THR A 2 0.69 -15.15 32.32
CA THR A 2 1.94 -15.52 31.66
C THR A 2 2.26 -14.70 30.41
N ASN A 3 3.40 -14.00 30.47
CA ASN A 3 4.07 -13.38 29.34
C ASN A 3 4.62 -14.52 28.45
N LYS A 4 3.77 -15.03 27.54
CA LYS A 4 4.20 -16.00 26.54
C LYS A 4 5.21 -15.28 25.66
N GLN A 5 6.49 -15.66 25.75
CA GLN A 5 7.48 -15.26 24.76
C GLN A 5 6.95 -15.71 23.40
N VAL A 6 6.44 -14.76 22.63
CA VAL A 6 6.05 -15.01 21.25
C VAL A 6 7.36 -15.16 20.48
N GLY A 7 7.67 -16.38 20.05
CA GLY A 7 8.92 -16.68 19.36
C GLY A 7 9.06 -15.85 18.09
N ALA A 8 10.28 -15.46 17.74
CA ALA A 8 10.55 -14.67 16.54
C ALA A 8 9.98 -15.38 15.29
N VAL A 9 9.21 -14.65 14.48
CA VAL A 9 8.68 -15.15 13.20
C VAL A 9 9.53 -14.66 12.04
N ASN A 10 9.72 -15.52 11.04
CA ASN A 10 10.44 -15.16 9.84
C ASN A 10 9.52 -14.38 8.88
N LEU A 11 9.81 -13.10 8.69
CA LEU A 11 9.04 -12.17 7.85
C LEU A 11 9.76 -11.96 6.52
N VAL A 12 9.70 -12.96 5.63
CA VAL A 12 10.47 -13.00 4.37
C VAL A 12 9.75 -12.23 3.25
N SER A 13 8.43 -12.22 3.26
CA SER A 13 7.61 -11.62 2.20
C SER A 13 6.55 -10.66 2.73
N GLY A 14 6.01 -9.79 1.84
CA GLY A 14 4.85 -8.96 2.16
C GLY A 14 3.64 -9.80 2.59
N SER A 15 3.47 -10.96 1.97
CA SER A 15 2.44 -11.95 2.32
C SER A 15 2.58 -12.45 3.77
N ASP A 16 3.79 -12.79 4.22
CA ASP A 16 4.05 -13.24 5.59
C ASP A 16 3.77 -12.12 6.60
N ILE A 17 4.19 -10.90 6.28
CA ILE A 17 3.96 -9.73 7.12
C ILE A 17 2.46 -9.54 7.34
N LEU A 18 1.64 -9.54 6.28
CA LEU A 18 0.19 -9.41 6.41
C LEU A 18 -0.43 -10.59 7.16
N PHE A 19 0.01 -11.81 6.89
CA PHE A 19 -0.51 -13.00 7.57
C PHE A 19 -0.27 -12.96 9.09
N TYR A 20 0.95 -12.67 9.52
CA TYR A 20 1.30 -12.61 10.94
C TYR A 20 0.77 -11.35 11.63
N TYR A 21 0.65 -10.23 10.89
CA TYR A 21 -0.01 -9.03 11.37
C TYR A 21 -1.48 -9.30 11.73
N ASN A 22 -2.21 -9.98 10.84
CA ASN A 22 -3.61 -10.36 11.08
C ASN A 22 -3.78 -11.33 12.26
N LYS A 23 -2.71 -12.00 12.68
CA LYS A 23 -2.67 -12.84 13.89
C LYS A 23 -2.22 -12.10 15.15
N GLY A 24 -1.91 -10.81 15.05
CA GLY A 24 -1.44 -9.99 16.16
C GLY A 24 -0.01 -10.29 16.60
N HIS A 25 0.83 -10.86 15.73
CA HIS A 25 2.22 -11.17 16.09
C HIS A 25 3.03 -9.87 16.29
N PRO A 26 3.71 -9.67 17.44
CA PRO A 26 4.39 -8.40 17.76
C PRO A 26 5.38 -7.94 16.69
N ASP A 27 6.25 -8.84 16.20
CA ASP A 27 7.22 -8.52 15.15
C ASP A 27 6.56 -8.07 13.84
N ALA A 28 5.46 -8.70 13.46
CA ALA A 28 4.72 -8.36 12.26
C ALA A 28 3.97 -7.04 12.41
N VAL A 29 3.41 -6.75 13.60
CA VAL A 29 2.81 -5.45 13.93
C VAL A 29 3.84 -4.33 13.84
N PHE A 30 5.04 -4.55 14.37
CA PHE A 30 6.13 -3.59 14.27
C PHE A 30 6.54 -3.38 12.80
N LYS A 31 6.77 -4.46 12.05
CA LYS A 31 7.17 -4.40 10.65
C LYS A 31 6.10 -3.76 9.75
N TYR A 32 4.83 -4.08 9.98
CA TYR A 32 3.69 -3.47 9.28
C TYR A 32 3.67 -1.95 9.45
N LYS A 33 3.86 -1.46 10.68
CA LYS A 33 3.96 -0.01 10.96
C LYS A 33 5.16 0.62 10.25
N GLN A 34 6.32 -0.04 10.26
CA GLN A 34 7.49 0.43 9.52
C GLN A 34 7.20 0.57 8.02
N ILE A 35 6.52 -0.41 7.42
CA ILE A 35 6.12 -0.39 6.01
C ILE A 35 5.17 0.77 5.72
N CYS A 36 4.13 0.95 6.54
CA CYS A 36 3.17 2.04 6.38
C CYS A 36 3.85 3.41 6.46
N ASN A 37 4.82 3.57 7.37
CA ASN A 37 5.60 4.79 7.50
C ASN A 37 6.60 4.99 6.36
N ALA A 38 7.20 3.91 5.87
CA ALA A 38 8.14 3.96 4.76
C ALA A 38 7.45 4.46 3.47
N LEU A 39 6.20 4.05 3.24
CA LEU A 39 5.42 4.50 2.09
C LEU A 39 5.20 6.01 2.03
N LEU A 40 5.27 6.73 3.16
CA LEU A 40 5.16 8.20 3.19
C LEU A 40 6.30 8.91 2.44
N SER A 41 7.44 8.24 2.26
CA SER A 41 8.61 8.80 1.56
C SER A 41 8.94 8.07 0.27
N VAL A 42 8.03 7.23 -0.23
CA VAL A 42 8.28 6.34 -1.39
C VAL A 42 8.72 7.13 -2.62
N ASP A 43 8.24 8.35 -2.81
CA ASP A 43 8.58 9.18 -3.96
C ASP A 43 10.07 9.49 -4.04
N THR A 44 10.76 9.52 -2.89
CA THR A 44 12.21 9.79 -2.79
C THR A 44 13.08 8.56 -3.04
N TRP A 45 12.48 7.37 -3.17
CA TRP A 45 13.22 6.13 -3.34
C TRP A 45 13.72 5.98 -4.78
N ASN A 46 14.88 5.34 -4.92
CA ASN A 46 15.34 4.91 -6.24
C ASN A 46 14.43 3.79 -6.80
N GLU A 47 14.44 3.63 -8.12
CA GLU A 47 13.57 2.65 -8.81
C GLU A 47 13.78 1.21 -8.33
N LYS A 48 15.02 0.81 -8.04
CA LYS A 48 15.33 -0.56 -7.57
C LYS A 48 14.64 -0.85 -6.23
N SER A 49 14.67 0.11 -5.31
CA SER A 49 13.99 0.01 -4.01
C SER A 49 12.47 -0.03 -4.18
N LYS A 50 11.90 0.81 -5.06
CA LYS A 50 10.46 0.78 -5.38
C LYS A 50 10.05 -0.57 -5.96
N ASN A 51 10.74 -1.05 -6.99
CA ASN A 51 10.46 -2.34 -7.60
C ASN A 51 10.55 -3.49 -6.59
N GLY A 52 11.65 -3.56 -5.85
CA GLY A 52 11.85 -4.60 -4.84
C GLY A 52 10.78 -4.56 -3.74
N PHE A 53 10.28 -3.38 -3.38
CA PHE A 53 9.21 -3.23 -2.41
C PHE A 53 7.86 -3.68 -2.96
N PHE A 54 7.39 -3.12 -4.08
CA PHE A 54 6.04 -3.38 -4.61
C PHE A 54 5.86 -4.85 -5.04
N VAL A 55 6.89 -5.45 -5.63
CA VAL A 55 6.85 -6.86 -6.08
C VAL A 55 6.54 -7.81 -4.92
N GLN A 56 6.92 -7.49 -3.68
CA GLN A 56 6.62 -8.33 -2.51
C GLN A 56 5.13 -8.39 -2.16
N PHE A 57 4.30 -7.51 -2.73
CA PHE A 57 2.87 -7.41 -2.43
C PHE A 57 1.94 -7.85 -3.56
N PHE A 58 2.43 -8.01 -4.79
CA PHE A 58 1.56 -8.28 -5.95
C PHE A 58 0.73 -9.57 -5.82
N ASP A 59 1.28 -10.63 -5.22
CA ASP A 59 0.58 -11.92 -5.09
C ASP A 59 -0.17 -12.09 -3.74
N CYS A 60 -0.42 -11.01 -3.00
CA CYS A 60 -1.03 -11.09 -1.67
C CYS A 60 -2.28 -10.24 -1.46
N ALA A 61 -2.96 -9.82 -2.54
CA ALA A 61 -4.20 -9.04 -2.48
C ALA A 61 -5.26 -9.62 -1.50
N HIS A 62 -5.42 -10.94 -1.48
CA HIS A 62 -6.34 -11.68 -0.60
C HIS A 62 -6.06 -11.55 0.91
N ARG A 63 -4.90 -10.99 1.30
CA ARG A 63 -4.52 -10.78 2.71
C ARG A 63 -4.83 -9.39 3.22
N PHE A 64 -5.28 -8.46 2.37
CA PHE A 64 -5.62 -7.09 2.73
C PHE A 64 -7.02 -7.01 3.37
N VAL A 65 -7.22 -7.74 4.47
CA VAL A 65 -8.46 -7.71 5.25
C VAL A 65 -8.62 -6.38 6.01
N GLN A 66 -9.75 -6.16 6.69
CA GLN A 66 -10.05 -4.89 7.35
C GLN A 66 -8.92 -4.34 8.25
N PRO A 67 -8.23 -5.14 9.11
CA PRO A 67 -7.12 -4.64 9.92
C PRO A 67 -5.96 -3.98 9.14
N THR A 68 -5.84 -4.22 7.84
CA THR A 68 -4.75 -3.70 7.01
C THR A 68 -5.09 -2.36 6.33
N GLU A 69 -6.20 -1.72 6.69
CA GLU A 69 -6.70 -0.46 6.13
C GLU A 69 -5.62 0.61 5.98
N LEU A 70 -4.82 0.85 7.02
CA LEU A 70 -3.74 1.85 6.99
C LEU A 70 -2.75 1.61 5.84
N LEU A 71 -2.40 0.36 5.53
CA LEU A 71 -1.50 0.05 4.43
C LEU A 71 -2.16 0.33 3.08
N VAL A 72 -3.45 0.01 2.94
CA VAL A 72 -4.22 0.31 1.72
C VAL A 72 -4.30 1.81 1.50
N GLU A 73 -4.61 2.58 2.54
CA GLU A 73 -4.59 4.05 2.50
C GLU A 73 -3.22 4.57 2.04
N ARG A 74 -2.13 4.04 2.61
CA ARG A 74 -0.77 4.43 2.22
C ARG A 74 -0.43 4.08 0.77
N LEU A 75 -0.83 2.91 0.30
CA LEU A 75 -0.68 2.53 -1.11
C LEU A 75 -1.47 3.47 -2.03
N CYS A 76 -2.67 3.88 -1.62
CA CYS A 76 -3.47 4.84 -2.37
C CYS A 76 -2.80 6.23 -2.42
N THR A 77 -2.10 6.66 -1.37
CA THR A 77 -1.41 7.96 -1.38
C THR A 77 -0.21 8.04 -2.34
N VAL A 78 0.32 6.90 -2.80
CA VAL A 78 1.47 6.86 -3.72
C VAL A 78 1.15 7.55 -5.03
N SER A 79 2.00 8.48 -5.45
CA SER A 79 1.87 9.12 -6.76
C SER A 79 2.12 8.09 -7.87
N TRP A 80 1.17 7.95 -8.80
CA TRP A 80 1.35 7.01 -9.92
C TRP A 80 2.49 7.40 -10.86
N SER A 81 2.85 8.68 -10.90
CA SER A 81 4.03 9.16 -11.64
C SER A 81 5.35 8.72 -11.00
N SER A 82 5.35 8.35 -9.71
CA SER A 82 6.54 7.91 -9.00
C SER A 82 6.73 6.39 -9.03
N VAL A 83 5.69 5.64 -9.41
CA VAL A 83 5.75 4.19 -9.60
C VAL A 83 6.49 3.88 -10.91
N PRO A 84 7.53 3.01 -10.90
CA PRO A 84 8.25 2.66 -12.12
C PRO A 84 7.32 2.06 -13.18
N GLN A 85 7.45 2.55 -14.42
CA GLN A 85 6.61 2.13 -15.56
C GLN A 85 6.50 0.61 -15.73
N PRO A 86 7.56 -0.20 -15.57
CA PRO A 86 7.47 -1.65 -15.74
C PRO A 86 6.51 -2.35 -14.78
N ILE A 87 6.26 -1.76 -13.60
CA ILE A 87 5.43 -2.37 -12.55
C ILE A 87 4.12 -1.61 -12.30
N LEU A 88 3.89 -0.48 -12.98
CA LEU A 88 2.70 0.35 -12.78
C LEU A 88 1.41 -0.43 -13.04
N SER A 89 1.37 -1.24 -14.10
CA SER A 89 0.21 -2.07 -14.43
C SER A 89 -0.10 -3.09 -13.31
N GLN A 90 0.93 -3.73 -12.75
CA GLN A 90 0.78 -4.70 -11.65
C GLN A 90 0.36 -4.02 -10.35
N PHE A 91 0.89 -2.83 -10.06
CA PHE A 91 0.47 -2.03 -8.92
C PHE A 91 -1.01 -1.65 -9.02
N VAL A 92 -1.47 -1.21 -10.19
CA VAL A 92 -2.89 -0.90 -10.44
C VAL A 92 -3.75 -2.17 -10.32
N THR A 93 -3.27 -3.31 -10.83
CA THR A 93 -3.96 -4.61 -10.67
C THR A 93 -4.10 -5.00 -9.20
N LEU A 94 -3.06 -4.85 -8.38
CA LEU A 94 -3.13 -5.10 -6.94
C LEU A 94 -4.23 -4.26 -6.28
N LEU A 95 -4.26 -2.95 -6.54
CA LEU A 95 -5.30 -2.07 -5.98
C LEU A 95 -6.71 -2.50 -6.43
N LYS A 96 -6.89 -2.86 -7.71
CA LYS A 96 -8.16 -3.37 -8.22
C LYS A 96 -8.58 -4.67 -7.52
N GLU A 97 -7.66 -5.61 -7.38
CA GLU A 97 -7.93 -6.89 -6.72
C GLU A 97 -8.31 -6.70 -5.24
N ILE A 98 -7.64 -5.80 -4.52
CA ILE A 98 -8.01 -5.43 -3.16
C ILE A 98 -9.43 -4.85 -3.13
N ALA A 99 -9.73 -3.90 -4.02
CA ALA A 99 -11.05 -3.26 -4.08
C ALA A 99 -12.18 -4.24 -4.41
N VAL A 100 -11.93 -5.26 -5.24
CA VAL A 100 -12.94 -6.28 -5.59
C VAL A 100 -13.08 -7.34 -4.50
N THR A 101 -11.98 -7.76 -3.88
CA THR A 101 -11.98 -8.85 -2.89
C THR A 101 -12.44 -8.37 -1.51
N HIS A 102 -12.14 -7.12 -1.16
CA HIS A 102 -12.35 -6.57 0.17
C HIS A 102 -13.16 -5.27 0.09
N VAL A 103 -14.49 -5.39 0.13
CA VAL A 103 -15.45 -4.29 -0.09
C VAL A 103 -15.20 -3.06 0.81
N TYR A 104 -14.68 -3.28 2.01
CA TYR A 104 -14.33 -2.21 2.96
C TYR A 104 -13.28 -1.24 2.40
N HIS A 105 -12.39 -1.71 1.53
CA HIS A 105 -11.33 -0.91 0.90
C HIS A 105 -11.77 -0.28 -0.43
N THR A 106 -12.89 -0.72 -1.01
CA THR A 106 -13.35 -0.26 -2.34
C THR A 106 -13.51 1.25 -2.39
N LYS A 107 -14.12 1.84 -1.36
CA LYS A 107 -14.38 3.29 -1.32
C LYS A 107 -13.09 4.10 -1.38
N VAL A 108 -12.13 3.83 -0.49
CA VAL A 108 -10.87 4.59 -0.43
C VAL A 108 -10.05 4.43 -1.71
N ILE A 109 -10.06 3.24 -2.32
CA ILE A 109 -9.36 3.00 -3.58
C ILE A 109 -10.02 3.79 -4.71
N ILE A 110 -11.35 3.73 -4.85
CA ILE A 110 -12.06 4.44 -5.93
C ILE A 110 -11.93 5.96 -5.78
N GLU A 111 -12.13 6.51 -4.58
CA GLU A 111 -11.96 7.94 -4.32
C GLU A 111 -10.58 8.41 -4.75
N ARG A 112 -9.55 7.63 -4.45
CA ARG A 112 -8.19 7.97 -4.86
C ARG A 112 -7.97 7.87 -6.37
N PHE A 113 -8.56 6.90 -7.04
CA PHE A 113 -8.51 6.82 -8.50
C PHE A 113 -9.12 8.08 -9.14
N PHE A 114 -10.21 8.60 -8.58
CA PHE A 114 -10.79 9.86 -9.06
C PHE A 114 -9.83 11.04 -8.84
N ASP A 115 -9.22 11.18 -7.67
CA ASP A 115 -8.24 12.26 -7.42
C ASP A 115 -7.10 12.27 -8.46
N ILE A 116 -6.69 11.10 -8.93
CA ILE A 116 -5.57 10.95 -9.88
C ILE A 116 -6.01 11.23 -11.32
N LEU A 117 -7.24 10.84 -11.68
CA LEU A 117 -7.77 10.99 -13.04
C LEU A 117 -8.40 12.36 -13.29
N LEU A 118 -8.76 13.10 -12.24
CA LEU A 118 -9.34 14.42 -12.38
C LEU A 118 -8.25 15.42 -12.78
N PRO A 119 -8.39 16.11 -13.92
CA PRO A 119 -7.48 17.18 -14.29
C PRO A 119 -7.57 18.30 -13.24
N ILE A 120 -6.40 18.81 -12.82
CA ILE A 120 -6.35 20.01 -11.98
C ILE A 120 -6.75 21.19 -12.87
N VAL A 121 -8.02 21.59 -12.79
CA VAL A 121 -8.51 22.79 -13.46
C VAL A 121 -8.12 23.98 -12.61
N ASP A 122 -7.05 24.68 -12.99
CA ASP A 122 -6.70 25.95 -12.36
C ASP A 122 -7.59 27.06 -12.94
N ILE A 123 -8.66 27.40 -12.21
CA ILE A 123 -9.68 28.37 -12.62
C ILE A 123 -9.10 29.80 -12.67
N ASN A 124 -7.89 30.02 -12.14
CA ASN A 124 -7.22 31.33 -12.13
C ASN A 124 -6.20 31.50 -13.27
N ALA A 125 -5.93 30.47 -14.06
CA ALA A 125 -4.94 30.53 -15.14
C ALA A 125 -5.38 31.39 -16.35
N SER A 126 -6.63 31.87 -16.38
CA SER A 126 -7.19 32.69 -17.46
C SER A 126 -7.13 34.21 -17.24
N GLU A 127 -6.62 34.71 -16.11
CA GLU A 127 -6.60 36.15 -15.80
C GLU A 127 -5.27 36.87 -16.10
N SER A 128 -4.29 36.18 -16.67
CA SER A 128 -2.98 36.75 -16.99
C SER A 128 -2.69 36.80 -18.49
N ASN A 129 -3.52 37.53 -19.24
CA ASN A 129 -3.22 38.03 -20.60
C ASN A 129 -3.63 39.50 -20.73
#